data_AF-A0A955P7J6-F1
#
_entry.id   AF-A0A955P7J6-F1
#
_cell.length_a   1.000
_cell.length_b   1.000
_cell.length_c   1.000
_cell.angle_alpha   90.00
_cell.angle_beta   90.00
_cell.angle_gamma   90.00
#
_symmetry.space_group_name_H-M   'P 1'
#
loop_
_entity.id
_entity.type
_entity.pdbx_description
1 polymer ?
#
loop_
_entity_poly.entity_id
_entity_poly.type
_entity_poly.pdbx_seq_one_letter_code
_entity_poly.pdbx_strand_id
1 'polypeptide(L)' 'GCHWFQYIDEPITGRTHDGENYNIGFVDVTDTPYRELVHSARKVHSEVYNIRSSESANP' A
#
# COMPACT_ATOMS: atom_id res chain seq x y z
N GLY A 1 -10.46 -4.54 -7.97
CA GLY A 1 -9.25 -4.50 -7.13
C GLY A 1 -9.36 -3.34 -6.16
N CYS A 2 -8.32 -3.10 -5.37
CA CYS A 2 -8.21 -1.94 -4.47
C CYS A 2 -6.79 -1.41 -4.60
N HIS A 3 -6.61 -0.09 -4.63
CA HIS A 3 -5.29 0.55 -4.76
C HIS A 3 -4.96 1.35 -3.51
N TRP A 4 -3.69 1.32 -3.16
CA TRP A 4 -3.12 2.16 -2.13
C TRP A 4 -2.73 3.52 -2.72
N PHE A 5 -3.10 4.60 -2.06
CA PHE A 5 -2.57 5.92 -2.30
C PHE A 5 -1.61 6.25 -1.15
N GLN A 6 -0.30 6.38 -1.36
CA GLN A 6 0.44 6.51 -2.62
C GLN A 6 1.79 5.78 -2.54
N TYR A 7 2.64 5.92 -3.56
CA TYR A 7 3.89 5.15 -3.61
C TYR A 7 4.97 5.66 -2.65
N ILE A 8 5.15 6.97 -2.55
CA ILE A 8 6.20 7.61 -1.74
C ILE A 8 5.54 8.47 -0.68
N ASP A 9 6.14 8.54 0.51
CA ASP A 9 5.71 9.49 1.54
C ASP A 9 5.68 10.93 1.02
N GLU A 10 4.80 11.72 1.63
CA GLU A 10 4.79 13.14 1.34
C GLU A 10 5.94 13.85 2.07
N PRO A 11 6.42 14.99 1.55
CA PRO A 11 7.46 15.76 2.23
C PRO A 11 7.01 16.14 3.65
N ILE A 12 7.93 16.04 4.62
CA ILE A 12 7.65 16.44 6.02
C ILE A 12 7.22 17.91 6.15
N THR A 13 7.64 18.75 5.21
CA THR A 13 7.26 20.17 5.09
C THR A 13 5.94 20.41 4.35
N GLY A 14 5.22 19.35 4.00
CA GLY A 14 4.01 19.41 3.18
C GLY A 14 4.29 19.42 1.68
N ARG A 15 3.42 18.77 0.90
CA ARG A 15 3.46 18.82 -0.57
C ARG A 15 3.05 20.19 -1.08
N THR A 16 3.60 20.58 -2.23
CA THR A 16 3.47 21.94 -2.79
C THR A 16 2.01 22.38 -3.03
N HIS A 17 1.09 21.46 -3.26
CA HIS A 17 -0.28 21.79 -3.65
C HIS A 17 -1.10 22.39 -2.49
N ASP A 18 -1.04 21.77 -1.31
CA ASP A 18 -1.97 22.04 -0.20
C ASP A 18 -1.35 21.80 1.18
N GLY A 19 -0.08 21.39 1.25
CA GLY A 19 0.64 21.15 2.50
C GLY A 19 0.38 19.78 3.14
N GLU A 20 -0.30 18.83 2.48
CA GLU A 20 -0.42 17.44 2.95
C GLU A 20 0.97 16.86 3.23
N ASN A 21 1.18 16.24 4.40
CA ASN A 21 2.49 15.79 4.89
C ASN A 21 2.44 14.39 5.52
N TYR A 22 1.67 13.48 4.92
CA TYR A 22 1.37 12.19 5.53
C TYR A 22 2.45 11.12 5.31
N ASN A 23 2.55 10.21 6.29
CA ASN A 23 3.28 8.94 6.17
C ASN A 23 2.35 7.87 5.57
N ILE A 24 2.23 7.89 4.25
CA ILE A 24 1.32 7.03 3.47
C ILE A 24 2.01 6.42 2.24
N GLY A 25 3.35 6.47 2.17
CA GLY A 25 4.14 5.83 1.14
C GLY A 25 4.33 4.33 1.38
N PHE A 26 4.55 3.59 0.29
CA PHE A 26 5.20 2.27 0.34
C PHE A 26 6.71 2.38 0.59
N VAL A 27 7.30 3.51 0.20
CA VAL A 27 8.70 3.89 0.48
C VAL A 27 8.75 5.27 1.14
N ASP A 28 9.77 5.51 1.94
CA ASP A 28 10.02 6.81 2.55
C ASP A 28 10.72 7.79 1.58
N VAL A 29 10.97 9.02 2.03
CA VAL A 29 11.61 10.08 1.23
C VAL A 29 13.07 9.75 0.82
N THR A 30 13.70 8.78 1.47
CA THR A 30 15.05 8.28 1.12
C THR A 30 15.01 7.11 0.16
N ASP A 31 13.85 6.79 -0.42
CA ASP A 31 13.59 5.62 -1.26
C ASP A 31 13.78 4.29 -0.51
N THR A 32 13.61 4.29 0.82
CA THR A 32 13.70 3.08 1.64
C THR A 32 12.31 2.46 1.83
N PRO A 33 12.09 1.18 1.49
CA PRO A 33 10.79 0.55 1.67
C PRO A 33 10.43 0.29 3.14
N TYR A 34 9.16 0.52 3.49
CA TYR A 34 8.59 0.08 4.76
C TYR A 34 8.43 -1.44 4.77
N ARG A 35 9.31 -2.14 5.50
CA ARG A 35 9.41 -3.62 5.48
C ARG A 35 8.11 -4.30 5.89
N GLU A 36 7.41 -3.73 6.86
CA GLU A 36 6.13 -4.20 7.39
C GLU A 36 5.03 -4.13 6.33
N LEU A 37 4.99 -3.03 5.57
CA LEU A 37 4.01 -2.81 4.52
C LEU A 37 4.30 -3.73 3.32
N VAL A 38 5.57 -3.90 2.94
CA VAL A 38 6.00 -4.86 1.91
C VAL A 38 5.61 -6.29 2.31
N HIS A 39 5.88 -6.70 3.56
CA HIS A 39 5.52 -8.03 4.04
C HIS A 39 4.00 -8.26 3.99
N SER A 40 3.22 -7.29 4.48
CA SER A 40 1.76 -7.36 4.52
C SER A 40 1.16 -7.41 3.11
N ALA A 41 1.64 -6.57 2.20
CA ALA A 41 1.22 -6.59 0.80
C ALA A 41 1.50 -7.93 0.14
N ARG A 42 2.69 -8.51 0.30
CA ARG A 42 3.02 -9.84 -0.25
C ARG A 42 2.10 -10.93 0.30
N LYS A 43 1.81 -10.90 1.59
CA LYS A 43 0.88 -11.84 2.23
C LYS A 43 -0.52 -11.73 1.61
N VAL A 44 -1.12 -10.54 1.63
CA VAL A 44 -2.49 -10.30 1.12
C VAL A 44 -2.58 -10.63 -0.37
N HIS A 45 -1.60 -10.20 -1.18
CA HIS A 45 -1.61 -10.45 -2.62
C HIS A 45 -1.48 -11.94 -2.96
N SER A 46 -0.74 -12.72 -2.16
CA SER A 46 -0.59 -14.16 -2.39
C SER A 46 -1.88 -14.95 -2.22
N GLU A 47 -2.84 -14.43 -1.44
CA GLU A 47 -4.09 -15.10 -1.13
C GLU A 47 -5.25 -14.62 -2.01
N VAL A 48 -5.09 -13.51 -2.74
CA VAL A 48 -6.21 -12.77 -3.36
C VAL A 48 -7.02 -13.62 -4.36
N TYR A 49 -6.36 -14.45 -5.17
CA TYR A 49 -7.04 -15.30 -6.14
C TYR A 49 -7.72 -16.49 -5.46
N ASN A 50 -7.06 -17.09 -4.46
CA ASN A 50 -7.64 -18.17 -3.68
C ASN A 50 -8.94 -17.71 -3.02
N ILE A 51 -8.90 -16.59 -2.29
CA ILE A 51 -10.07 -15.98 -1.64
C ILE A 51 -11.18 -15.70 -2.66
N ARG A 52 -10.84 -15.04 -3.78
CA ARG A 52 -11.79 -14.70 -4.85
C ARG A 52 -12.46 -15.94 -5.45
N SER A 53 -11.69 -17.02 -5.63
CA SER A 53 -12.16 -18.27 -6.23
C SER A 53 -12.93 -19.16 -5.26
N SER A 54 -12.55 -19.19 -3.98
CA SER A 54 -13.20 -20.03 -2.96
C SER A 54 -14.64 -19.63 -2.69
N GLU A 55 -14.96 -18.35 -2.89
CA GLU A 55 -16.32 -17.82 -2.76
C GLU A 55 -17.23 -18.28 -3.91
N SER A 56 -16.66 -18.77 -5.01
CA SER A 56 -17.41 -19.31 -6.16
C SER A 56 -17.75 -20.80 -6.02
N ALA A 57 -17.24 -21.47 -4.97
CA ALA A 57 -17.36 -22.92 -4.76
C ALA A 57 -18.36 -23.32 -3.65
N ASN A 58 -18.96 -22.37 -2.94
CA ASN A 58 -20.07 -22.61 -2.02
C ASN A 58 -21.38 -22.02 -2.60
N PRO A 59 -22.22 -22.84 -3.29
CA PRO A 59 -23.58 -22.46 -3.65
C PRO A 59 -24.52 -22.36 -2.44
#